data_AF-A0A8N4L4C1-F1
#
_entry.id   AF-A0A8N4L4C1-F1
#
_cell.length_a   1.000
_cell.length_b   1.000
_cell.length_c   1.000
_cell.angle_alpha   90.00
_cell.angle_beta   90.00
_cell.angle_gamma   90.00
#
_symmetry.space_group_name_H-M   'P 1'
#
loop_
_entity.id
_entity.type
_entity.pdbx_description
1 polymer ?
#
loop_
_entity_poly.entity_id
_entity_poly.type
_entity_poly.pdbx_seq_one_letter_code
_entity_poly.pdbx_strand_id
1 'polypeptide(L)'
;MNSMRWSFGVLIYEMLAGQNLFEAEDDESTFKNIKDKKAVFPKHFLQEAMDVLTSFPAKKPNNRLGAGRYASSEVTTHPFFSNIDWAKAEAKEREQPFAQW
;
A
#
# COMPACT_ATOMS: atom_id res chain seq x y z
N MET A 1 10.09 -14.18 -3.28
CA MET A 1 10.33 -12.72 -3.12
C MET A 1 9.14 -11.83 -3.55
N ASN A 2 7.90 -12.36 -3.59
CA ASN A 2 6.71 -11.60 -4.04
C ASN A 2 5.79 -11.12 -2.87
N SER A 3 6.01 -11.61 -1.64
CA SER A 3 5.08 -11.43 -0.52
C SER A 3 5.12 -10.02 0.09
N MET A 4 6.32 -9.45 0.30
CA MET A 4 6.49 -8.19 1.04
C MET A 4 5.77 -6.99 0.41
N ARG A 5 5.73 -6.93 -0.92
CA ARG A 5 5.08 -5.83 -1.66
C ARG A 5 3.56 -5.92 -1.61
N TRP A 6 3.04 -7.15 -1.68
CA TRP A 6 1.62 -7.39 -1.51
C TRP A 6 1.18 -7.01 -0.09
N SER A 7 1.91 -7.47 0.94
CA SER A 7 1.64 -7.10 2.34
C SER A 7 1.73 -5.60 2.59
N PHE A 8 2.67 -4.89 1.96
CA PHE A 8 2.78 -3.43 2.07
C PHE A 8 1.57 -2.70 1.46
N GLY A 9 1.10 -3.14 0.29
CA GLY A 9 -0.12 -2.60 -0.32
C GLY A 9 -1.37 -2.83 0.56
N VAL A 10 -1.48 -4.00 1.18
CA VAL A 10 -2.56 -4.30 2.14
C VAL A 10 -2.48 -3.38 3.37
N LEU A 11 -1.28 -3.19 3.94
CA LEU A 11 -1.10 -2.29 5.08
C LEU A 11 -1.48 -0.84 4.77
N ILE A 12 -1.09 -0.33 3.59
CA ILE A 12 -1.50 1.02 3.16
C ILE A 12 -3.02 1.11 3.05
N TYR A 13 -3.69 0.07 2.53
CA TYR A 13 -5.15 0.05 2.46
C TYR A 13 -5.75 0.15 3.87
N GLU A 14 -5.27 -0.65 4.81
CA GLU A 14 -5.78 -0.67 6.18
C GLU A 14 -5.59 0.68 6.89
N MET A 15 -4.43 1.32 6.71
CA MET A 15 -4.16 2.65 7.27
C MET A 15 -5.09 3.74 6.70
N LEU A 16 -5.46 3.63 5.42
CA LEU A 16 -6.33 4.62 4.75
C LEU A 16 -7.82 4.35 4.98
N ALA A 17 -8.22 3.07 4.97
CA ALA A 17 -9.63 2.65 5.06
C ALA A 17 -10.10 2.49 6.50
N GLY A 18 -9.18 2.36 7.46
CA GLY A 18 -9.46 2.07 8.86
C GLY A 18 -10.09 0.70 9.12
N GLN A 19 -10.03 -0.22 8.13
CA GLN A 19 -10.65 -1.54 8.18
C GLN A 19 -9.77 -2.57 7.46
N ASN A 20 -9.87 -3.84 7.88
CA ASN A 20 -9.15 -4.94 7.24
C ASN A 20 -9.76 -5.29 5.88
N LEU A 21 -8.91 -5.48 4.86
CA LEU A 21 -9.34 -5.71 3.48
C LEU A 21 -9.99 -7.10 3.27
N PHE A 22 -9.48 -8.13 3.95
CA PHE A 22 -9.82 -9.55 3.71
C PHE A 22 -10.50 -10.24 4.89
N GLU A 23 -10.83 -9.50 5.95
CA GLU A 23 -11.53 -10.03 7.12
C GLU A 23 -12.82 -10.77 6.75
N ALA A 24 -13.01 -11.92 7.39
CA ALA A 24 -14.17 -12.80 7.26
C ALA A 24 -14.40 -13.52 8.61
N GLU A 25 -15.52 -14.22 8.72
CA GLU A 25 -15.90 -14.93 9.95
C GLU A 25 -14.99 -16.13 10.27
N ASP A 26 -14.33 -16.70 9.26
CA ASP A 26 -13.46 -17.87 9.40
C ASP A 26 -12.21 -17.78 8.48
N ASP A 27 -11.22 -18.61 8.78
CA ASP A 27 -9.94 -18.65 8.07
C ASP A 27 -10.09 -19.07 6.61
N GLU A 28 -10.98 -20.01 6.29
CA GLU A 28 -11.19 -20.48 4.92
C GLU A 28 -11.77 -19.37 4.04
N SER A 29 -12.75 -18.64 4.57
CA SER A 29 -13.33 -17.45 3.94
C SER A 29 -12.30 -16.34 3.79
N THR A 30 -11.41 -16.14 4.77
CA THR A 30 -10.31 -15.17 4.70
C THR A 30 -9.32 -15.55 3.59
N PHE A 31 -8.91 -16.82 3.49
CA PHE A 31 -8.03 -17.29 2.42
C PHE A 31 -8.66 -17.16 1.04
N LYS A 32 -9.97 -17.45 0.93
CA LYS A 32 -10.72 -17.24 -0.32
C LYS A 32 -10.75 -15.76 -0.69
N ASN A 33 -10.98 -14.88 0.28
CA ASN A 33 -10.95 -13.43 0.07
C ASN A 33 -9.57 -12.96 -0.41
N ILE A 34 -8.48 -13.44 0.20
CA ILE A 34 -7.11 -13.13 -0.22
C ILE A 34 -6.86 -13.52 -1.70
N LYS A 35 -7.43 -14.64 -2.14
CA LYS A 35 -7.25 -15.15 -3.52
C LYS A 35 -8.09 -14.40 -4.55
N ASP A 36 -9.37 -14.17 -4.22
CA ASP A 36 -10.40 -13.85 -5.23
C ASP A 36 -11.04 -12.47 -5.06
N LYS A 37 -11.06 -11.92 -3.84
CA LYS A 37 -11.74 -10.64 -3.56
C LYS A 37 -10.96 -9.50 -4.21
N LYS A 38 -11.67 -8.67 -4.99
CA LYS A 38 -11.14 -7.41 -5.49
C LYS A 38 -11.25 -6.36 -4.37
N ALA A 39 -10.21 -5.56 -4.19
CA ALA A 39 -10.27 -4.45 -3.25
C ALA A 39 -11.37 -3.46 -3.67
N VAL A 40 -12.17 -3.04 -2.69
CA VAL A 40 -13.23 -2.04 -2.87
C VAL A 40 -12.74 -0.75 -2.26
N PHE A 41 -12.56 0.29 -3.06
CA PHE A 41 -12.07 1.57 -2.58
C PHE A 41 -13.24 2.50 -2.22
N PRO A 42 -13.25 3.08 -1.02
CA PRO A 42 -14.21 4.12 -0.66
C PRO A 42 -14.10 5.34 -1.59
N LYS A 43 -15.23 6.04 -1.82
CA LYS A 43 -15.27 7.23 -2.71
C LYS A 43 -14.37 8.39 -2.27
N HIS A 44 -13.98 8.44 -0.99
CA HIS A 44 -13.12 9.48 -0.45
C HIS A 44 -11.63 9.22 -0.69
N PHE A 45 -11.26 8.10 -1.30
CA PHE A 45 -9.86 7.82 -1.63
C PHE A 45 -9.40 8.71 -2.77
N LEU A 46 -8.23 9.32 -2.58
CA LEU A 46 -7.54 10.04 -3.63
C LEU A 46 -7.15 9.10 -4.78
N GLN A 47 -7.09 9.62 -6.00
CA GLN A 47 -6.79 8.82 -7.19
C GLN A 47 -5.41 8.17 -7.08
N GLU A 48 -4.45 8.89 -6.50
CA GLU A 48 -3.08 8.45 -6.26
C GLU A 48 -3.02 7.32 -5.23
N ALA A 49 -3.92 7.33 -4.24
CA ALA A 49 -4.03 6.26 -3.26
C ALA A 49 -4.59 4.99 -3.90
N MET A 50 -5.64 5.09 -4.72
CA MET A 50 -6.15 3.94 -5.47
C MET A 50 -5.11 3.35 -6.43
N ASP A 51 -4.31 4.22 -7.07
CA ASP A 51 -3.25 3.80 -7.98
C ASP A 51 -2.13 3.02 -7.25
N VAL A 52 -1.67 3.52 -6.09
CA VAL A 52 -0.64 2.82 -5.31
C VAL A 52 -1.13 1.46 -4.80
N LEU A 53 -2.39 1.40 -4.35
CA LEU A 53 -3.01 0.20 -3.78
C LEU A 53 -3.30 -0.89 -4.81
N THR A 54 -3.43 -0.53 -6.08
CA THR A 54 -3.58 -1.50 -7.16
C THR A 54 -2.24 -1.90 -7.78
N SER A 55 -1.25 -1.02 -7.74
CA SER A 55 0.07 -1.23 -8.34
C SER A 55 1.01 -2.08 -7.45
N PHE A 56 0.96 -1.97 -6.13
CA PHE A 56 1.76 -2.83 -5.23
C PHE A 56 1.42 -4.33 -5.28
N PRO A 57 0.13 -4.73 -5.20
CA PRO A 57 -0.27 -6.13 -5.28
C PRO A 57 -0.53 -6.62 -6.71
N ALA A 58 -0.06 -5.90 -7.74
CA ALA A 58 -0.34 -6.25 -9.13
C ALA A 58 0.09 -7.70 -9.45
N LYS A 59 -0.85 -8.47 -10.01
CA LYS A 59 -0.66 -9.88 -10.39
C LYS A 59 0.43 -10.04 -11.47
N LYS A 60 0.55 -9.06 -12.38
CA LYS A 60 1.58 -9.03 -13.43
C LYS A 60 2.85 -8.34 -12.91
N PRO A 61 4.03 -8.99 -12.96
CA PRO A 61 5.28 -8.39 -12.49
C PRO A 61 5.63 -7.06 -13.14
N ASN A 62 5.35 -6.90 -14.45
CA ASN A 62 5.66 -5.68 -15.20
C ASN A 62 4.82 -4.47 -14.81
N ASN A 63 3.67 -4.68 -14.16
CA ASN A 63 2.79 -3.61 -13.69
C ASN A 63 2.95 -3.38 -12.18
N ARG A 64 3.87 -4.11 -11.54
CA ARG A 64 4.03 -4.06 -10.10
C ARG A 64 4.96 -2.93 -9.72
N LEU A 65 4.45 -2.00 -8.92
CA LEU A 65 5.26 -0.87 -8.44
C LEU A 65 6.49 -1.38 -7.70
N GLY A 66 7.64 -0.90 -8.16
CA GLY A 66 8.94 -1.21 -7.63
C GLY A 66 9.49 -2.58 -8.03
N ALA A 67 8.85 -3.36 -8.91
CA ALA A 67 9.34 -4.69 -9.29
C ALA A 67 10.49 -4.65 -10.32
N GLY A 68 10.75 -3.49 -10.91
CA GLY A 68 11.81 -3.27 -11.88
C GLY A 68 13.17 -2.97 -11.26
N ARG A 69 14.17 -2.80 -12.14
CA ARG A 69 15.55 -2.40 -11.78
C ARG A 69 15.64 -1.04 -11.06
N TYR A 70 14.60 -0.21 -11.19
CA TYR A 70 14.50 1.12 -10.57
C TYR A 70 13.51 1.12 -9.39
N ALA A 71 13.37 -0.04 -8.74
CA ALA A 71 12.42 -0.33 -7.69
C ALA A 71 12.18 0.82 -6.69
N SER A 72 13.28 1.31 -6.10
CA SER A 72 13.24 2.33 -5.08
C SER A 72 12.80 3.68 -5.63
N SER A 73 13.31 4.05 -6.82
CA SER A 73 12.93 5.29 -7.49
C SER A 73 11.46 5.30 -7.86
N GLU A 74 10.93 4.21 -8.42
CA GLU A 74 9.51 4.08 -8.79
C GLU A 74 8.59 4.30 -7.58
N VAL A 75 8.97 3.78 -6.41
CA VAL A 75 8.21 3.96 -5.18
C VAL A 75 8.35 5.39 -4.66
N THR A 76 9.56 5.94 -4.55
CA THR A 76 9.77 7.25 -3.93
C THR A 76 9.25 8.41 -4.77
N THR A 77 9.16 8.26 -6.10
CA THR A 77 8.63 9.28 -7.01
C THR A 77 7.14 9.11 -7.30
N HIS A 78 6.47 8.09 -6.76
CA HIS A 78 5.06 7.87 -7.01
C HIS A 78 4.21 9.02 -6.43
N PRO A 79 3.17 9.52 -7.12
CA PRO A 79 2.35 10.65 -6.67
C PRO A 79 1.77 10.49 -5.25
N PHE A 80 1.41 9.28 -4.86
CA PHE A 80 0.98 8.97 -3.47
C PHE A 80 1.98 9.43 -2.41
N PHE A 81 3.28 9.39 -2.70
CA PHE A 81 4.34 9.81 -1.78
C PHE A 81 4.93 11.19 -2.11
N SER A 82 4.28 11.99 -2.97
CA SER A 82 4.81 13.31 -3.40
C SER A 82 5.06 14.27 -2.24
N ASN A 83 4.31 14.13 -1.15
CA ASN A 83 4.43 14.97 0.03
C ASN A 83 5.52 14.47 1.00
N ILE A 84 6.26 13.41 0.65
CA ILE A 84 7.35 12.84 1.45
C ILE A 84 8.70 13.44 1.06
N ASP A 85 9.27 14.22 1.98
CA ASP A 85 10.69 14.55 1.96
C ASP A 85 11.45 13.34 2.53
N TRP A 86 11.96 12.50 1.62
CA TRP A 86 12.67 11.28 1.97
C TRP A 86 13.97 11.54 2.72
N ALA A 87 14.65 12.65 2.45
CA ALA A 87 15.88 13.02 3.14
C ALA A 87 15.61 13.38 4.61
N LYS A 88 14.57 14.19 4.87
CA LYS A 88 14.14 14.49 6.25
C LYS A 88 13.59 13.27 6.98
N ALA A 89 12.89 12.39 6.27
CA ALA A 89 12.39 11.15 6.85
C ALA A 89 13.54 10.24 7.31
N GLU A 90 14.60 10.11 6.52
CA GLU A 90 15.81 9.35 6.87
C GLU A 90 16.56 9.99 8.05
N ALA A 91 16.67 11.32 8.06
CA ALA A 91 17.27 12.08 9.16
C ALA A 91 16.42 12.10 10.45
N LYS A 92 15.20 11.54 10.43
CA LYS A 92 14.21 11.59 11.54
C LYS A 92 13.83 13.02 11.95
N GLU A 93 13.92 13.96 11.02
CA GLU A 93 13.63 15.39 11.22
C GLU A 93 12.18 15.75 10.90
N ARG A 94 11.35 14.75 10.57
CA ARG A 94 9.94 14.95 10.31
C ARG A 94 9.16 14.99 11.62
N GLU A 95 8.30 15.99 11.78
CA GLU A 95 7.31 15.99 12.85
C GLU A 95 6.47 14.73 12.76
N GLN A 96 6.37 14.01 13.88
CA GLN A 96 5.56 12.81 13.96
C GLN A 96 4.08 13.25 13.96
N PRO A 97 3.24 12.74 13.03
CA PRO A 97 1.83 13.09 13.01
C PRO A 97 1.08 12.64 14.28
N PHE A 98 1.65 11.68 15.01
CA PHE A 98 1.25 11.30 16.35
C PHE A 98 2.48 11.34 17.26
N ALA A 99 2.61 12.39 18.07
CA ALA A 99 3.43 12.34 19.28
C ALA A 99 2.64 11.56 20.35
N GLN A 100 3.27 10.56 20.97
CA GLN A 100 2.61 9.70 21.96
C GLN A 100 2.06 10.49 23.16
N TRP A 101 1.03 9.89 23.77
CA TRP A 101 0.30 10.28 24.98
C TRP A 101 1.19 10.34 26.23
#